data_AF-K1T123-F1
#
_entry.id   AF-K1T123-F1
#
_cell.length_a   1.000
_cell.length_b   1.000
_cell.length_c   1.000
_cell.angle_alpha   90.00
_cell.angle_beta   90.00
_cell.angle_gamma   90.00
#
_symmetry.space_group_name_H-M   'P 1'
#
loop_
_entity.id
_entity.type
_entity.pdbx_description
1 polymer ?
#
loop_
_entity_poly.entity_id
_entity_poly.type
_entity_poly.pdbx_seq_one_letter_code
_entity_poly.pdbx_strand_id
1 'polypeptide(L)'
;HPGYPDLMGFGRRNMNVSPADAKAYVMYQIGALSAFAKANGLKIQHVKPHGALYNTAGKDYALSKAICEGIYEVDPSLILLGLSGSQMLKAAADTGLKCAKEVFADRAYEEDGSLVARTKPGAVITDEDEAIKRVIGMVKHGKVTAITGKEIPIEANSICVHGDGAKALEFVMKIRAALT
;
A
#
# COMPACT_ATOMS: atom_id res chain seq x y z
N HIS A 1 1.99 -9.72 -3.17
CA HIS A 1 2.27 -8.90 -1.98
C HIS A 1 3.72 -9.11 -1.54
N PRO A 2 4.72 -8.68 -2.33
CA PRO A 2 6.13 -8.98 -2.07
C PRO A 2 6.66 -8.20 -0.87
N GLY A 3 7.55 -8.78 -0.09
CA GLY A 3 8.17 -8.16 1.07
C GLY A 3 9.69 -8.34 1.10
N TYR A 4 10.31 -7.80 2.14
CA TYR A 4 11.69 -8.14 2.49
C TYR A 4 11.80 -9.61 2.90
N PRO A 5 12.97 -10.25 2.71
CA PRO A 5 13.24 -11.62 3.14
C PRO A 5 13.45 -11.70 4.67
N ASP A 6 12.44 -11.27 5.42
CA ASP A 6 12.45 -11.22 6.88
C ASP A 6 11.25 -11.97 7.45
N LEU A 7 11.33 -13.29 7.45
CA LEU A 7 10.26 -14.15 7.96
C LEU A 7 9.98 -13.88 9.46
N MET A 8 11.05 -13.74 10.26
CA MET A 8 10.94 -13.55 11.72
C MET A 8 10.31 -12.21 12.10
N GLY A 9 10.62 -11.14 11.36
CA GLY A 9 10.02 -9.82 11.57
C GLY A 9 8.74 -9.60 10.77
N PHE A 10 8.21 -10.64 10.12
CA PHE A 10 7.03 -10.56 9.24
C PHE A 10 7.17 -9.47 8.16
N GLY A 11 8.39 -9.23 7.66
CA GLY A 11 8.68 -8.17 6.69
C GLY A 11 8.42 -6.75 7.20
N ARG A 12 8.34 -6.52 8.52
CA ARG A 12 8.05 -5.21 9.14
C ARG A 12 9.28 -4.45 9.63
N ARG A 13 10.48 -5.03 9.51
CA ARG A 13 11.74 -4.36 9.84
C ARG A 13 12.38 -3.80 8.56
N ASN A 14 12.94 -2.60 8.66
CA ASN A 14 13.72 -2.04 7.56
C ASN A 14 14.97 -2.88 7.34
N MET A 15 15.29 -3.13 6.07
CA MET A 15 16.53 -3.77 5.65
C MET A 15 17.22 -2.82 4.67
N ASN A 16 18.53 -2.68 4.80
CA ASN A 16 19.33 -1.94 3.82
C ASN A 16 19.58 -2.87 2.63
N VAL A 17 18.76 -2.75 1.59
CA VAL A 17 18.88 -3.53 0.35
C VAL A 17 19.24 -2.59 -0.79
N SER A 18 20.03 -3.07 -1.74
CA SER A 18 20.27 -2.28 -2.95
C SER A 18 19.00 -2.24 -3.82
N PRO A 19 18.82 -1.21 -4.68
CA PRO A 19 17.73 -1.21 -5.64
C PRO A 19 17.73 -2.46 -6.54
N ALA A 20 18.91 -2.94 -6.94
CA ALA A 20 19.03 -4.17 -7.74
C ALA A 20 18.50 -5.41 -6.99
N ASP A 21 18.81 -5.55 -5.69
CA ASP A 21 18.28 -6.63 -4.87
C ASP A 21 16.77 -6.52 -4.71
N ALA A 22 16.25 -5.31 -4.43
CA ALA A 22 14.82 -5.08 -4.29
C ALA A 22 14.05 -5.46 -5.56
N LYS A 23 14.58 -5.12 -6.74
CA LYS A 23 14.05 -5.54 -8.04
C LYS A 23 14.01 -7.06 -8.15
N ALA A 24 15.13 -7.73 -7.89
CA ALA A 24 15.22 -9.19 -7.94
C ALA A 24 14.25 -9.88 -6.97
N TYR A 25 14.12 -9.37 -5.74
CA TYR A 25 13.21 -9.91 -4.72
C TYR A 25 11.75 -9.80 -5.16
N VAL A 26 11.36 -8.65 -5.73
CA VAL A 26 10.00 -8.42 -6.24
C VAL A 26 9.72 -9.35 -7.41
N MET A 27 10.62 -9.44 -8.39
CA MET A 27 10.47 -10.33 -9.54
C MET A 27 10.31 -11.79 -9.12
N TYR A 28 11.18 -12.26 -8.23
CA TYR A 28 11.12 -13.63 -7.70
C TYR A 28 9.77 -13.94 -7.06
N GLN A 29 9.30 -13.05 -6.18
CA GLN A 29 8.04 -13.25 -5.46
C GLN A 29 6.81 -13.16 -6.36
N ILE A 30 6.82 -12.30 -7.39
CA ILE A 30 5.75 -12.26 -8.40
C ILE A 30 5.75 -13.56 -9.21
N GLY A 31 6.91 -14.02 -9.68
CA GLY A 31 7.04 -15.26 -10.44
C GLY A 31 6.54 -16.48 -9.66
N ALA A 32 6.92 -16.58 -8.39
CA ALA A 32 6.45 -17.63 -7.49
C ALA A 32 4.92 -17.66 -7.39
N LEU A 33 4.26 -16.53 -7.12
CA LEU A 33 2.80 -16.45 -7.03
C LEU A 33 2.12 -16.67 -8.40
N SER A 34 2.75 -16.23 -9.49
CA SER A 34 2.22 -16.34 -10.84
C SER A 34 2.04 -17.79 -11.28
N ALA A 35 2.96 -18.67 -10.85
CA ALA A 35 2.83 -20.10 -11.12
C ALA A 35 1.54 -20.69 -10.53
N PHE A 36 1.21 -20.35 -9.28
CA PHE A 36 -0.01 -20.80 -8.62
C PHE A 36 -1.27 -20.20 -9.26
N ALA A 37 -1.25 -18.89 -9.56
CA ALA A 37 -2.37 -18.24 -10.24
C ALA A 37 -2.65 -18.92 -11.59
N LYS A 38 -1.60 -19.13 -12.40
CA LYS A 38 -1.70 -19.80 -13.70
C LYS A 38 -2.24 -21.23 -13.60
N ALA A 39 -1.76 -22.01 -12.63
CA ALA A 39 -2.24 -23.38 -12.41
C ALA A 39 -3.75 -23.45 -12.09
N ASN A 40 -4.33 -22.36 -11.60
CA ASN A 40 -5.75 -22.24 -11.27
C ASN A 40 -6.55 -21.42 -12.30
N GLY A 41 -5.98 -21.12 -13.48
CA GLY A 41 -6.65 -20.31 -14.51
C GLY A 41 -6.86 -18.85 -14.13
N LEU A 42 -6.13 -18.35 -13.12
CA LEU A 42 -6.19 -16.98 -12.63
C LEU A 42 -5.00 -16.15 -13.15
N LYS A 43 -5.15 -14.83 -13.11
CA LYS A 43 -4.07 -13.88 -13.37
C LYS A 43 -3.85 -13.00 -12.14
N ILE A 44 -2.59 -12.67 -11.86
CA ILE A 44 -2.29 -11.63 -10.87
C ILE A 44 -2.76 -10.30 -11.45
N GLN A 45 -3.57 -9.55 -10.71
CA GLN A 45 -4.05 -8.24 -11.15
C GLN A 45 -3.04 -7.13 -10.79
N HIS A 46 -2.44 -7.24 -9.61
CA HIS A 46 -1.71 -6.13 -9.02
C HIS A 46 -0.61 -6.60 -8.07
N VAL A 47 0.32 -5.68 -7.80
CA VAL A 47 1.42 -5.86 -6.85
C VAL A 47 1.34 -4.73 -5.83
N LYS A 48 1.32 -5.11 -4.55
CA LYS A 48 1.41 -4.20 -3.41
C LYS A 48 2.60 -4.61 -2.56
N PRO A 49 3.67 -3.82 -2.43
CA PRO A 49 4.75 -4.11 -1.49
C PRO A 49 4.23 -4.30 -0.06
N HIS A 50 4.91 -5.12 0.74
CA HIS A 50 4.52 -5.43 2.10
C HIS A 50 5.31 -4.62 3.12
N GLY A 51 4.66 -4.26 4.23
CA GLY A 51 5.32 -3.87 5.48
C GLY A 51 6.37 -2.77 5.32
N ALA A 52 7.59 -3.06 5.78
CA ALA A 52 8.70 -2.10 5.73
C ALA A 52 9.08 -1.74 4.30
N LEU A 53 9.06 -2.69 3.35
CA LEU A 53 9.37 -2.43 1.95
C LEU A 53 8.43 -1.36 1.36
N TYR A 54 7.13 -1.45 1.66
CA TYR A 54 6.13 -0.45 1.25
C TYR A 54 6.41 0.93 1.82
N ASN A 55 6.69 1.01 3.13
CA ASN A 55 6.90 2.27 3.81
C ASN A 55 8.20 2.95 3.35
N THR A 56 9.29 2.19 3.18
CA THR A 56 10.57 2.70 2.68
C THR A 56 10.43 3.15 1.23
N ALA A 57 9.84 2.32 0.36
CA ALA A 57 9.61 2.68 -1.03
C ALA A 57 8.77 3.96 -1.14
N GLY A 58 7.74 4.11 -0.29
CA GLY A 58 6.93 5.32 -0.28
C GLY A 58 7.72 6.64 -0.12
N LYS A 59 8.92 6.59 0.46
CA LYS A 59 9.80 7.75 0.70
C LYS A 59 11.06 7.75 -0.17
N ASP A 60 11.47 6.61 -0.71
CA ASP A 60 12.70 6.43 -1.49
C ASP A 60 12.38 6.19 -2.97
N TYR A 61 12.79 7.15 -3.81
CA TYR A 61 12.58 7.09 -5.25
C TYR A 61 13.41 5.99 -5.93
N ALA A 62 14.67 5.80 -5.53
CA ALA A 62 15.54 4.79 -6.15
C ALA A 62 15.01 3.38 -5.89
N LEU A 63 14.58 3.12 -4.65
CA LEU A 63 13.92 1.87 -4.29
C LEU A 63 12.58 1.71 -5.01
N SER A 64 11.75 2.76 -5.07
CA SER A 64 10.49 2.74 -5.80
C SER A 64 10.67 2.41 -7.28
N LYS A 65 11.64 3.03 -7.93
CA LYS A 65 11.93 2.82 -9.35
C LYS A 65 12.32 1.37 -9.62
N ALA A 66 13.20 0.80 -8.80
CA ALA A 66 13.59 -0.60 -8.95
C ALA A 66 12.42 -1.58 -8.75
N ILE A 67 11.52 -1.30 -7.79
CA ILE A 67 10.28 -2.07 -7.61
C ILE A 67 9.40 -1.98 -8.87
N CYS A 68 9.19 -0.76 -9.41
CA CYS A 68 8.38 -0.54 -10.59
C CYS A 68 8.95 -1.25 -11.83
N GLU A 69 10.26 -1.13 -12.07
CA GLU A 69 10.95 -1.83 -13.16
C GLU A 69 10.81 -3.35 -13.02
N GLY A 70 11.01 -3.89 -11.81
CA GLY A 70 10.85 -5.32 -11.58
C GLY A 70 9.43 -5.83 -11.84
N ILE A 71 8.40 -5.05 -11.48
CA ILE A 71 7.01 -5.38 -11.82
C ILE A 71 6.81 -5.32 -13.33
N TYR A 72 7.25 -4.24 -13.98
CA TYR A 72 7.07 -4.00 -15.41
C TYR A 72 7.73 -5.08 -16.27
N GLU A 73 8.95 -5.50 -15.91
CA GLU A 73 9.69 -6.55 -16.64
C GLU A 73 9.06 -7.93 -16.50
N VAL A 74 8.34 -8.20 -15.40
CA VAL A 74 7.60 -9.46 -15.24
C VAL A 74 6.31 -9.43 -16.05
N ASP A 75 5.51 -8.38 -15.91
CA ASP A 75 4.28 -8.18 -16.67
C ASP A 75 3.85 -6.70 -16.63
N PRO A 76 3.94 -5.95 -17.76
CA PRO A 76 3.60 -4.53 -17.80
C PRO A 76 2.09 -4.25 -17.66
N SER A 77 1.24 -5.29 -17.67
CA SER A 77 -0.20 -5.15 -17.43
C SER A 77 -0.57 -5.07 -15.95
N LEU A 78 0.35 -5.44 -15.05
CA LEU A 78 0.15 -5.39 -13.60
C LEU A 78 -0.01 -3.95 -13.09
N ILE A 79 -0.82 -3.81 -12.05
CA ILE A 79 -1.03 -2.52 -11.37
C ILE A 79 -0.18 -2.48 -10.11
N LEU A 80 0.62 -1.44 -9.91
CA LEU A 80 1.23 -1.15 -8.61
C LEU A 80 0.19 -0.51 -7.68
N LEU A 81 -0.04 -1.06 -6.50
CA LEU A 81 -0.71 -0.34 -5.41
C LEU A 81 0.35 0.37 -4.56
N GLY A 82 0.37 1.70 -4.64
CA GLY A 82 1.28 2.56 -3.91
C GLY A 82 0.53 3.57 -3.05
N LEU A 83 1.15 4.01 -1.94
CA LEU A 83 0.57 5.00 -1.05
C LEU A 83 0.26 6.30 -1.81
N SER A 84 -0.93 6.87 -1.60
CA SER A 84 -1.28 8.18 -2.17
C SER A 84 -0.22 9.23 -1.83
N GLY A 85 0.26 9.96 -2.84
CA GLY A 85 1.29 11.00 -2.68
C GLY A 85 2.74 10.51 -2.52
N SER A 86 2.98 9.21 -2.60
CA SER A 86 4.31 8.63 -2.36
C SER A 86 5.24 8.63 -3.59
N GLN A 87 6.54 8.41 -3.36
CA GLN A 87 7.54 8.27 -4.43
C GLN A 87 7.23 7.10 -5.39
N MET A 88 6.49 6.09 -4.93
CA MET A 88 6.04 4.98 -5.77
C MET A 88 5.17 5.44 -6.94
N LEU A 89 4.31 6.45 -6.75
CA LEU A 89 3.46 6.95 -7.82
C LEU A 89 4.28 7.63 -8.91
N LYS A 90 5.28 8.42 -8.50
CA LYS A 90 6.22 9.07 -9.41
C LYS A 90 7.04 8.04 -10.18
N ALA A 91 7.62 7.08 -9.49
CA ALA A 91 8.39 6.01 -10.10
C ALA A 91 7.57 5.16 -11.08
N ALA A 92 6.32 4.85 -10.75
CA ALA A 92 5.43 4.11 -11.64
C ALA A 92 5.14 4.89 -12.92
N ALA A 93 4.86 6.20 -12.81
CA ALA A 93 4.68 7.08 -13.97
C ALA A 93 5.93 7.13 -14.86
N ASP A 94 7.12 7.30 -14.26
CA ASP A 94 8.40 7.35 -14.98
C ASP A 94 8.74 6.01 -15.68
N THR A 95 8.28 4.88 -15.12
CA THR A 95 8.46 3.54 -15.70
C THR A 95 7.39 3.20 -16.74
N GLY A 96 6.28 3.96 -16.79
CA GLY A 96 5.10 3.63 -17.59
C GLY A 96 4.23 2.51 -17.00
N LEU A 97 4.44 2.16 -15.73
CA LEU A 97 3.66 1.14 -15.01
C LEU A 97 2.34 1.74 -14.51
N LYS A 98 1.23 1.01 -14.70
CA LYS A 98 -0.07 1.43 -14.13
C LYS A 98 0.01 1.42 -12.61
N CYS A 99 -0.54 2.46 -11.98
CA CYS A 99 -0.56 2.57 -10.53
C CYS A 99 -1.95 2.96 -10.01
N ALA A 100 -2.34 2.37 -8.88
CA ALA A 100 -3.52 2.72 -8.11
C ALA A 100 -3.09 3.33 -6.78
N LYS A 101 -3.67 4.49 -6.45
CA LYS A 101 -3.42 5.23 -5.21
C LYS A 101 -4.16 4.55 -4.06
N GLU A 102 -3.40 4.04 -3.10
CA GLU A 102 -3.93 3.37 -1.93
C GLU A 102 -4.04 4.34 -0.74
N VAL A 103 -5.19 4.26 -0.06
CA VAL A 103 -5.44 4.92 1.22
C VAL A 103 -5.75 3.89 2.31
N PHE A 104 -5.59 4.26 3.56
CA PHE A 104 -5.73 3.36 4.72
C PHE A 104 -6.84 3.84 5.62
N ALA A 105 -7.80 2.96 5.90
CA ALA A 105 -8.94 3.28 6.73
C ALA A 105 -8.57 3.52 8.19
N ASP A 106 -7.66 2.69 8.69
CA ASP A 106 -7.34 2.52 10.11
C ASP A 106 -5.97 3.08 10.48
N ARG A 107 -5.38 3.92 9.63
CA ARG A 107 -4.05 4.52 9.87
C ARG A 107 -4.13 6.03 9.94
N ALA A 108 -3.34 6.58 10.87
CA ALA A 108 -3.11 8.01 10.93
C ALA A 108 -2.09 8.44 9.85
N TYR A 109 -2.25 9.67 9.39
CA TYR A 109 -1.43 10.31 8.38
C TYR A 109 -0.59 11.42 9.01
N GLU A 110 0.65 11.54 8.57
CA GLU A 110 1.49 12.72 8.78
C GLU A 110 1.08 13.82 7.78
N GLU A 111 1.48 15.07 7.99
CA GLU A 111 1.09 16.18 7.10
C GLU A 111 1.63 16.05 5.67
N ASP A 112 2.71 15.29 5.47
CA ASP A 112 3.29 14.99 4.17
C ASP A 112 2.54 13.88 3.40
N GLY A 113 1.44 13.35 3.97
CA GLY A 113 0.67 12.25 3.39
C GLY A 113 1.26 10.87 3.66
N SER A 114 2.41 10.77 4.33
CA SER A 114 2.95 9.48 4.77
C SER A 114 2.18 8.93 5.97
N LEU A 115 2.27 7.62 6.20
CA LEU A 115 1.61 7.00 7.35
C LEU A 115 2.44 7.22 8.62
N VAL A 116 1.75 7.54 9.72
CA VAL A 116 2.37 7.63 11.05
C VAL A 116 2.99 6.29 11.42
N ALA A 117 4.24 6.29 11.87
CA ALA A 117 4.96 5.07 12.24
C ALA A 117 4.18 4.28 13.31
N ARG A 118 4.05 2.95 13.13
CA ARG A 118 3.24 2.10 14.01
C ARG A 118 3.64 2.14 15.50
N THR A 119 4.87 2.52 15.80
CA THR A 119 5.38 2.66 17.16
C THR A 119 4.95 3.95 17.87
N LYS A 120 4.41 4.93 17.13
CA LYS A 120 3.91 6.17 17.72
C LYS A 120 2.49 5.98 18.26
N PRO A 121 2.14 6.60 19.41
CA PRO A 121 0.76 6.69 19.87
C PRO A 121 -0.15 7.29 18.80
N GLY A 122 -1.36 6.75 18.65
CA GLY A 122 -2.34 7.23 17.67
C GLY A 122 -2.06 6.81 16.21
N ALA A 123 -1.06 5.97 15.94
CA ALA A 123 -0.75 5.52 14.58
C ALA A 123 -1.83 4.62 13.94
N VAL A 124 -2.68 4.02 14.77
CA VAL A 124 -3.78 3.13 14.37
C VAL A 124 -5.07 3.68 14.94
N ILE A 125 -6.08 3.82 14.08
CA ILE A 125 -7.44 4.21 14.46
C ILE A 125 -8.16 2.93 14.89
N THR A 126 -8.49 2.81 16.18
CA THR A 126 -9.20 1.65 16.72
C THR A 126 -10.70 1.83 16.76
N ASP A 127 -11.19 3.06 16.67
CA ASP A 127 -12.60 3.38 16.59
C ASP A 127 -13.09 3.18 15.14
N GLU A 128 -14.06 2.28 14.96
CA GLU A 128 -14.56 1.90 13.64
C GLU A 128 -15.34 3.02 12.97
N ASP A 129 -16.15 3.74 13.73
CA ASP A 129 -16.98 4.81 13.18
C ASP A 129 -16.10 5.98 12.73
N GLU A 130 -15.04 6.27 13.48
CA GLU A 130 -13.99 7.21 13.07
C GLU A 130 -13.30 6.75 11.78
N ALA A 131 -12.84 5.50 11.72
CA ALA A 131 -12.15 4.98 10.54
C ALA A 131 -13.06 4.97 9.29
N ILE A 132 -14.34 4.61 9.42
CA ILE A 132 -15.34 4.70 8.34
C ILE A 132 -15.51 6.16 7.88
N LYS A 133 -15.73 7.09 8.82
CA LYS A 133 -15.89 8.52 8.50
C LYS A 133 -14.68 9.05 7.74
N ARG A 134 -13.46 8.67 8.16
CA ARG A 134 -12.21 9.05 7.50
C ARG A 134 -12.13 8.53 6.08
N VAL A 135 -12.43 7.25 5.85
CA VAL A 135 -12.45 6.65 4.50
C VAL A 135 -13.45 7.34 3.59
N ILE A 136 -14.66 7.60 4.07
CA ILE A 136 -15.69 8.30 3.29
C ILE A 136 -15.19 9.69 2.92
N GLY A 137 -14.54 10.41 3.84
CA GLY A 137 -13.91 11.70 3.57
C GLY A 137 -12.83 11.63 2.49
N MET A 138 -11.97 10.61 2.54
CA MET A 138 -10.94 10.38 1.52
C MET A 138 -11.56 10.17 0.14
N VAL A 139 -12.59 9.33 0.05
CA VAL A 139 -13.22 8.96 -1.24
C VAL A 139 -14.10 10.09 -1.80
N LYS A 140 -14.95 10.70 -0.97
CA LYS A 140 -15.93 11.69 -1.43
C LYS A 140 -15.38 13.11 -1.53
N HIS A 141 -14.41 13.45 -0.70
CA HIS A 141 -13.92 14.83 -0.58
C HIS A 141 -12.44 14.98 -0.93
N GLY A 142 -11.72 13.88 -1.16
CA GLY A 142 -10.30 13.92 -1.52
C GLY A 142 -9.43 14.49 -0.40
N LYS A 143 -9.81 14.28 0.86
CA LYS A 143 -9.10 14.80 2.03
C LYS A 143 -9.06 13.81 3.19
N VAL A 144 -8.03 13.93 4.03
CA VAL A 144 -7.91 13.24 5.33
C VAL A 144 -7.37 14.18 6.39
N THR A 145 -7.78 14.00 7.65
CA THR A 145 -7.19 14.68 8.80
C THR A 145 -5.90 14.00 9.24
N ALA A 146 -4.79 14.73 9.20
CA ALA A 146 -3.49 14.31 9.72
C ALA A 146 -3.51 14.22 11.26
N ILE A 147 -2.51 13.57 11.86
CA ILE A 147 -2.42 13.42 13.32
C ILE A 147 -2.29 14.76 14.06
N THR A 148 -1.89 15.83 13.36
CA THR A 148 -1.84 17.21 13.87
C THR A 148 -3.19 17.92 13.87
N GLY A 149 -4.25 17.29 13.32
CA GLY A 149 -5.58 17.88 13.15
C GLY A 149 -5.79 18.64 11.84
N LYS A 150 -4.74 18.81 11.02
CA LYS A 150 -4.80 19.51 9.73
C LYS A 150 -5.43 18.63 8.65
N GLU A 151 -6.26 19.21 7.78
CA GLU A 151 -6.71 18.54 6.57
C GLU A 151 -5.62 18.52 5.50
N ILE A 152 -5.36 17.36 4.91
CA ILE A 152 -4.44 17.19 3.79
C ILE A 152 -5.17 16.59 2.57
N PRO A 153 -4.81 16.98 1.34
CA PRO A 153 -5.38 16.39 0.14
C PRO A 153 -4.91 14.94 -0.02
N ILE A 154 -5.80 14.08 -0.52
CA ILE A 154 -5.51 12.67 -0.77
C ILE A 154 -6.39 12.15 -1.92
N GLU A 155 -5.88 11.17 -2.66
CA GLU A 155 -6.63 10.53 -3.74
C GLU A 155 -6.71 9.03 -3.49
N ALA A 156 -7.91 8.47 -3.61
CA ALA A 156 -8.17 7.07 -3.30
C ALA A 156 -8.67 6.32 -4.56
N ASN A 157 -7.89 5.33 -5.01
CA ASN A 157 -8.36 4.31 -5.95
C ASN A 157 -8.62 2.96 -5.25
N SER A 158 -7.93 2.72 -4.14
CA SER A 158 -8.07 1.51 -3.32
C SER A 158 -8.04 1.86 -1.83
N ILE A 159 -8.83 1.16 -1.03
CA ILE A 159 -8.86 1.30 0.42
C ILE A 159 -8.26 0.03 1.03
N CYS A 160 -7.19 0.18 1.80
CA CYS A 160 -6.63 -0.89 2.59
C CYS A 160 -7.46 -1.08 3.86
N VAL A 161 -7.88 -2.33 4.09
CA VAL A 161 -8.55 -2.80 5.31
C VAL A 161 -7.71 -3.94 5.89
N HIS A 162 -7.42 -3.89 7.19
CA HIS A 162 -6.69 -4.96 7.85
C HIS A 162 -7.67 -6.04 8.33
N GLY A 163 -7.37 -7.30 8.02
CA GLY A 163 -8.21 -8.45 8.35
C GLY A 163 -7.97 -9.05 9.74
N ASP A 164 -7.06 -8.48 10.53
CA ASP A 164 -6.53 -9.13 11.75
C ASP A 164 -7.50 -9.04 12.95
N GLY A 165 -8.55 -8.20 12.87
CA GLY A 165 -9.50 -7.96 13.96
C GLY A 165 -10.81 -8.74 13.81
N ALA A 166 -11.40 -9.15 14.94
CA ALA A 166 -12.69 -9.87 14.98
C ALA A 166 -13.85 -9.13 14.29
N LYS A 167 -13.74 -7.80 14.18
CA LYS A 167 -14.74 -6.92 13.55
C LYS A 167 -14.38 -6.48 12.12
N ALA A 168 -13.31 -7.01 11.52
CA ALA A 168 -12.86 -6.60 10.19
C ALA A 168 -13.95 -6.79 9.10
N LEU A 169 -14.77 -7.85 9.21
CA LEU A 169 -15.88 -8.07 8.27
C LEU A 169 -16.97 -7.00 8.41
N GLU A 170 -17.41 -6.71 9.63
CA GLU A 170 -18.43 -5.69 9.90
C GLU A 170 -17.95 -4.32 9.40
N PHE A 171 -16.68 -4.01 9.65
CA PHE A 171 -16.03 -2.79 9.18
C PHE A 171 -16.09 -2.64 7.65
N VAL A 172 -15.72 -3.70 6.91
CA VAL A 172 -15.78 -3.69 5.43
C VAL A 172 -17.21 -3.56 4.92
N MET A 173 -18.18 -4.21 5.57
CA MET A 173 -19.59 -4.09 5.20
C MET A 173 -20.11 -2.66 5.35
N LYS A 174 -19.78 -1.99 6.46
CA LYS A 174 -20.15 -0.59 6.70
C LYS A 174 -19.51 0.37 5.69
N ILE A 175 -18.22 0.19 5.39
CA ILE A 175 -17.53 0.99 4.34
C ILE A 175 -18.26 0.82 3.00
N ARG A 176 -18.56 -0.42 2.62
CA ARG A 176 -19.25 -0.71 1.35
C ARG A 176 -20.61 -0.04 1.30
N ALA A 177 -21.44 -0.21 2.33
CA ALA A 177 -22.78 0.39 2.39
C ALA A 177 -22.76 1.93 2.36
N ALA A 178 -21.70 2.58 2.84
CA ALA A 178 -21.59 4.03 2.79
C ALA A 178 -21.12 4.59 1.42
N LEU A 179 -20.58 3.71 0.56
CA LEU A 179 -20.04 4.04 -0.76
C LEU A 179 -20.94 3.57 -1.93
N THR A 180 -21.94 2.73 -1.67
CA THR A 180 -22.93 2.23 -2.65
C THR A 180 -24.33 2.64 -2.27
#